data_AF-A0A6L7TJ18-F1
#
_entry.id   AF-A0A6L7TJ18-F1
#
_cell.length_a   1.000
_cell.length_b   1.000
_cell.length_c   1.000
_cell.angle_alpha   90.00
_cell.angle_beta   90.00
_cell.angle_gamma   90.00
#
_symmetry.space_group_name_H-M   'P 1'
#
loop_
_entity.id
_entity.type
_entity.pdbx_description
1 polymer ?
#
loop_
_entity_poly.entity_id
_entity_poly.type
_entity_poly.pdbx_seq_one_letter_code
_entity_poly.pdbx_strand_id
1 'polypeptide(L)'
;MEAAAPPLLSGLAQLLLRRPPSLRELVTLVGYAEDYAWFAGLVRRLFPEEAEAILAAPDVNRRLAGFAELFQERHFPLYGPFLDFWIDEGDEPPWSWLRRGIPFDLVGFGYDDLHEMWDGYREGLSVLALLAQPPDSFFGEPDGIRVAWLESAAERIPQETLERIPQDGIPIEALTEAVRETEYQWAAQAAAWVWSQTGNFFMDHNYEDGSYDGFSDPWEEEIIKEGTEEWRKASALIDSVTSLAAWLEDDLPGRFAQMLDFILPRLPEPTTRQEENDDDC
;
A
#
# COMPACT_ATOMS: atom_id res chain seq x y z
N MET A 1 34.02 25.11 -39.76
CA MET A 1 33.60 24.89 -38.36
C MET A 1 32.38 24.01 -38.40
N GLU A 2 32.60 22.72 -38.21
CA GLU A 2 31.55 21.71 -38.18
C GLU A 2 30.84 21.86 -36.83
N ALA A 3 29.56 22.24 -36.86
CA ALA A 3 28.77 22.37 -35.64
C ALA A 3 28.60 20.96 -35.07
N ALA A 4 29.20 20.70 -33.91
CA ALA A 4 28.97 19.47 -33.18
C ALA A 4 27.46 19.36 -32.94
N ALA A 5 26.84 18.32 -33.50
CA ALA A 5 25.43 18.04 -33.25
C ALA A 5 25.24 17.90 -31.74
N PRO A 6 24.23 18.56 -31.13
CA PRO A 6 23.97 18.41 -29.70
C PRO A 6 23.85 16.92 -29.35
N PRO A 7 24.34 16.50 -28.17
CA PRO A 7 24.47 15.09 -27.78
C PRO A 7 23.16 14.29 -27.94
N LEU A 8 22.01 14.97 -27.84
CA LEU A 8 20.66 14.45 -28.10
C LEU A 8 20.46 13.92 -29.53
N LEU A 9 20.94 14.64 -30.56
CA LEU A 9 20.77 14.24 -31.96
C LEU A 9 21.67 13.06 -32.34
N SER A 10 22.85 12.97 -31.73
CA SER A 10 23.78 11.86 -31.96
C SER A 10 23.29 10.56 -31.30
N GLY A 11 22.66 10.64 -30.12
CA GLY A 11 22.01 9.50 -29.48
C GLY A 11 20.78 9.00 -30.25
N LEU A 12 19.97 9.93 -30.77
CA LEU A 12 18.81 9.60 -31.62
C LEU A 12 19.24 8.89 -32.92
N ALA A 13 20.32 9.35 -33.55
CA ALA A 13 20.87 8.75 -34.76
C ALA A 13 21.35 7.29 -34.55
N GLN A 14 21.94 6.98 -33.39
CA GLN A 14 22.37 5.61 -33.08
C GLN A 14 21.20 4.66 -32.81
N LEU A 15 20.12 5.16 -32.18
CA LEU A 15 18.89 4.39 -31.95
C LEU A 15 18.16 4.07 -33.27
N LEU A 16 18.08 5.06 -34.18
CA LEU A 16 17.47 4.90 -35.51
C LEU A 16 18.17 3.85 -36.39
N LEU A 17 19.46 3.56 -36.15
CA LEU A 17 20.26 2.61 -36.94
C LEU A 17 20.10 1.14 -36.52
N ARG A 18 19.62 0.85 -35.30
CA ARG A 18 19.51 -0.53 -34.79
C ARG A 18 18.16 -1.18 -35.09
N ARG A 19 17.09 -0.40 -35.06
CA ARG A 19 15.73 -0.74 -35.52
C ARG A 19 14.94 0.57 -35.62
N PRO A 20 14.22 0.86 -36.70
CA PRO A 20 13.46 2.10 -36.78
C PRO A 20 12.32 2.06 -35.74
N PRO A 21 12.32 2.92 -34.72
CA PRO A 21 11.18 3.11 -33.84
C PRO A 21 9.98 3.60 -34.63
N SER A 22 8.78 3.39 -34.10
CA SER A 22 7.57 3.96 -34.67
C SER A 22 7.61 5.50 -34.64
N LEU A 23 6.89 6.14 -35.56
CA LEU A 23 6.80 7.61 -35.59
C LEU A 23 6.22 8.18 -34.27
N ARG A 24 5.32 7.44 -33.61
CA ARG A 24 4.76 7.80 -32.30
C ARG A 24 5.85 7.81 -31.23
N GLU A 25 6.71 6.80 -31.19
CA GLU A 25 7.85 6.73 -30.27
C GLU A 25 8.88 7.84 -30.54
N LEU A 26 9.12 8.22 -31.79
CA LEU A 26 10.01 9.34 -32.11
C LEU A 26 9.44 10.68 -31.61
N VAL A 27 8.14 10.89 -31.71
CA VAL A 27 7.49 12.09 -31.19
C VAL A 27 7.60 12.14 -29.66
N THR A 28 7.34 11.03 -28.97
CA THR A 28 7.49 10.95 -27.50
C THR A 28 8.95 11.14 -27.07
N LEU A 29 9.90 10.48 -27.74
CA LEU A 29 11.32 10.58 -27.39
C LEU A 29 11.92 11.96 -27.67
N VAL A 30 11.45 12.66 -28.71
CA VAL A 30 11.91 14.02 -29.01
C VAL A 30 11.22 15.06 -28.11
N GLY A 31 9.93 14.86 -27.79
CA GLY A 31 9.17 15.73 -26.89
C GLY A 31 9.61 15.65 -25.42
N TYR A 32 10.09 14.48 -25.00
CA TYR A 32 10.45 14.18 -23.59
C TYR A 32 11.86 13.58 -23.47
N ALA A 33 12.77 14.06 -24.31
CA ALA A 33 14.14 13.51 -24.39
C ALA A 33 14.90 13.62 -23.06
N GLU A 34 14.64 14.68 -22.28
CA GLU A 34 15.26 14.89 -20.97
C GLU A 34 14.76 13.89 -19.94
N ASP A 35 13.45 13.62 -19.89
CA ASP A 35 12.87 12.67 -18.94
C ASP A 35 13.28 11.23 -19.27
N TYR A 36 13.33 10.90 -20.56
CA TYR A 36 13.87 9.62 -21.00
C TYR A 36 15.36 9.47 -20.68
N ALA A 37 16.18 10.51 -20.89
CA ALA A 37 17.60 10.49 -20.54
C ALA A 37 17.81 10.32 -19.03
N TRP A 38 16.98 10.99 -18.22
CA TRP A 38 16.96 10.83 -16.78
C TRP A 38 16.59 9.39 -16.39
N PHE A 39 15.52 8.83 -16.95
CA PHE A 39 15.11 7.44 -16.70
C PHE A 39 16.21 6.45 -17.10
N ALA A 40 16.82 6.62 -18.27
CA ALA A 40 17.92 5.78 -18.71
C ALA A 40 19.15 5.89 -17.78
N GLY A 41 19.37 7.05 -17.17
CA GLY A 41 20.36 7.25 -16.12
C GLY A 41 20.00 6.51 -14.82
N LEU A 42 18.73 6.58 -14.40
CA LEU A 42 18.19 5.86 -13.25
C LEU A 42 18.39 4.34 -13.42
N VAL A 43 17.97 3.77 -14.54
CA VAL A 43 18.09 2.34 -14.84
C VAL A 43 19.56 1.90 -14.80
N ARG A 44 20.48 2.64 -15.44
CA ARG A 44 21.91 2.30 -15.43
C ARG A 44 22.54 2.39 -14.04
N ARG A 45 22.05 3.30 -13.19
CA ARG A 45 22.52 3.46 -11.82
C ARG A 45 22.06 2.31 -10.93
N LEU A 46 20.79 1.92 -11.01
CA LEU A 46 20.22 0.88 -10.15
C LEU A 46 20.54 -0.54 -10.64
N PHE A 47 20.54 -0.75 -11.96
CA PHE A 47 20.63 -2.07 -12.59
C PHE A 47 21.66 -2.07 -13.74
N PRO A 48 22.95 -1.85 -13.44
CA PRO A 48 23.98 -1.67 -14.48
C PRO A 48 24.12 -2.88 -15.43
N GLU A 49 23.85 -4.09 -14.94
CA GLU A 49 23.99 -5.33 -15.72
C GLU A 49 22.78 -5.56 -16.64
N GLU A 50 21.58 -5.21 -16.18
CA GLU A 50 20.31 -5.40 -16.91
C GLU A 50 19.90 -4.18 -17.73
N ALA A 51 20.56 -3.03 -17.54
CA ALA A 51 20.13 -1.75 -18.09
C ALA A 51 19.93 -1.77 -19.60
N GLU A 52 20.87 -2.37 -20.35
CA GLU A 52 20.75 -2.40 -21.80
C GLU A 52 19.62 -3.32 -22.27
N ALA A 53 19.29 -4.38 -21.52
CA ALA A 53 18.13 -5.22 -21.83
C ALA A 53 16.81 -4.47 -21.61
N ILE A 54 16.70 -3.76 -20.48
CA ILE A 54 15.54 -2.92 -20.17
C ILE A 54 15.40 -1.82 -21.23
N LEU A 55 16.45 -1.03 -21.48
CA LEU A 55 16.38 0.13 -22.38
C LEU A 55 16.22 -0.25 -23.86
N ALA A 56 16.69 -1.43 -24.27
CA ALA A 56 16.51 -1.93 -25.63
C ALA A 56 15.12 -2.55 -25.90
N ALA A 57 14.26 -2.69 -24.89
CA ALA A 57 12.89 -3.15 -25.09
C ALA A 57 12.17 -2.25 -26.13
N PRO A 58 11.29 -2.82 -26.97
CA PRO A 58 10.84 -2.15 -28.19
C PRO A 58 10.02 -0.89 -27.92
N ASP A 59 9.13 -0.93 -26.93
CA ASP A 59 8.17 0.12 -26.62
C ASP A 59 8.30 0.60 -25.16
N VAL A 60 7.74 1.78 -24.87
CA VAL A 60 7.80 2.43 -23.54
C VAL A 60 7.25 1.51 -22.44
N ASN A 61 6.15 0.82 -22.72
CA ASN A 61 5.45 -0.04 -21.77
C ASN A 61 6.34 -1.19 -21.32
N ARG A 62 6.99 -1.88 -22.27
CA ARG A 62 7.90 -2.97 -21.95
C ARG A 62 9.16 -2.50 -21.21
N ARG A 63 9.65 -1.29 -21.49
CA ARG A 63 10.77 -0.71 -20.73
C ARG A 63 10.38 -0.45 -19.27
N LEU A 64 9.19 0.11 -19.04
CA LEU A 64 8.66 0.37 -17.70
C LEU A 64 8.35 -0.90 -16.94
N ALA A 65 7.62 -1.83 -17.55
CA ALA A 65 7.31 -3.12 -16.95
C ALA A 65 8.59 -3.86 -16.56
N GLY A 66 9.57 -3.95 -17.47
CA GLY A 66 10.85 -4.59 -17.14
C GLY A 66 11.64 -3.89 -16.05
N PHE A 67 11.57 -2.55 -15.95
CA PHE A 67 12.14 -1.81 -14.82
C PHE A 67 11.41 -2.09 -13.51
N ALA A 68 10.08 -2.02 -13.50
CA ALA A 68 9.23 -2.21 -12.33
C ALA A 68 9.33 -3.65 -11.79
N GLU A 69 9.28 -4.65 -12.67
CA GLU A 69 9.45 -6.06 -12.31
C GLU A 69 10.81 -6.28 -11.64
N LEU A 70 11.91 -5.79 -12.23
CA LEU A 70 13.24 -5.94 -11.66
C LEU A 70 13.41 -5.15 -10.35
N PHE A 71 12.80 -3.97 -10.26
CA PHE A 71 12.83 -3.16 -9.04
C PHE A 71 12.08 -3.85 -7.91
N GLN A 72 10.87 -4.35 -8.16
CA GLN A 72 10.09 -5.10 -7.18
C GLN A 72 10.79 -6.38 -6.73
N GLU A 73 11.47 -7.10 -7.64
CA GLU A 73 12.23 -8.31 -7.29
C GLU A 73 13.33 -8.02 -6.26
N ARG A 74 13.96 -6.85 -6.32
CA ARG A 74 15.10 -6.48 -5.48
C ARG A 74 14.75 -5.61 -4.28
N HIS A 75 13.67 -4.85 -4.38
CA HIS A 75 13.30 -3.79 -3.46
C HIS A 75 11.84 -3.94 -2.99
N PHE A 76 10.92 -3.18 -3.57
CA PHE A 76 9.51 -3.11 -3.21
C PHE A 76 8.67 -2.79 -4.46
N PRO A 77 7.36 -3.12 -4.46
CA PRO A 77 6.50 -2.84 -5.60
C PRO A 77 6.33 -1.35 -5.84
N LEU A 78 6.22 -1.01 -7.12
CA LEU A 78 5.86 0.33 -7.57
C LEU A 78 4.36 0.34 -7.86
N TYR A 79 3.69 1.46 -7.55
CA TYR A 79 2.24 1.62 -7.61
C TYR A 79 1.66 1.13 -8.95
N GLY A 80 0.77 0.14 -8.91
CA GLY A 80 0.23 -0.52 -10.12
C GLY A 80 -0.48 0.42 -11.10
N PRO A 81 -1.35 1.34 -10.64
CA PRO A 81 -2.01 2.32 -11.50
C PRO A 81 -1.04 3.27 -12.22
N PHE A 82 0.18 3.48 -11.69
CA PHE A 82 1.25 4.16 -12.43
C PHE A 82 1.64 3.38 -13.71
N LEU A 83 1.67 2.04 -13.62
CA LEU A 83 1.96 1.17 -14.76
C LEU A 83 0.75 1.06 -15.69
N ASP A 84 -0.47 0.95 -15.19
CA ASP A 84 -1.63 0.62 -16.04
C ASP A 84 -2.31 1.83 -16.69
N PHE A 85 -2.56 2.93 -15.96
CA PHE A 85 -3.37 4.05 -16.47
C PHE A 85 -2.58 5.03 -17.37
N TRP A 86 -1.31 5.24 -17.07
CA TRP A 86 -0.49 6.24 -17.77
C TRP A 86 0.13 5.73 -19.06
N ILE A 87 -0.07 4.44 -19.34
CA ILE A 87 0.33 3.78 -20.58
C ILE A 87 -0.64 4.08 -21.74
N ASP A 88 -1.94 4.22 -21.46
CA ASP A 88 -2.97 4.26 -22.52
C ASP A 88 -3.68 5.62 -22.68
N GLU A 89 -3.74 6.49 -21.66
CA GLU A 89 -4.65 7.67 -21.69
C GLU A 89 -3.99 9.06 -21.49
N GLY A 90 -2.67 9.16 -21.27
CA GLY A 90 -2.00 10.43 -20.94
C GLY A 90 -1.33 11.17 -22.12
N ASP A 91 -1.40 12.51 -22.12
CA ASP A 91 -0.57 13.40 -22.96
C ASP A 91 0.91 13.45 -22.51
N GLU A 92 1.21 12.98 -21.29
CA GLU A 92 2.53 13.00 -20.66
C GLU A 92 3.07 11.56 -20.54
N PRO A 93 4.32 11.26 -20.96
CA PRO A 93 4.86 9.91 -20.89
C PRO A 93 5.17 9.52 -19.45
N PRO A 94 5.14 8.22 -19.11
CA PRO A 94 5.33 7.78 -17.72
C PRO A 94 6.71 8.11 -17.12
N TRP A 95 7.72 8.43 -17.94
CA TRP A 95 9.05 8.83 -17.47
C TRP A 95 9.05 10.11 -16.63
N SER A 96 8.19 11.08 -16.99
CA SER A 96 8.15 12.36 -16.29
C SER A 96 7.55 12.22 -14.89
N TRP A 97 6.65 11.25 -14.71
CA TRP A 97 6.09 10.89 -13.42
C TRP A 97 7.13 10.23 -12.51
N LEU A 98 7.93 9.29 -13.03
CA LEU A 98 9.06 8.73 -12.26
C LEU A 98 10.06 9.81 -11.84
N ARG A 99 10.23 10.85 -12.65
CA ARG A 99 11.11 11.97 -12.32
C ARG A 99 10.60 12.79 -11.12
N ARG A 100 9.30 12.77 -10.83
CA ARG A 100 8.72 13.47 -9.67
C ARG A 100 9.16 12.80 -8.37
N GLY A 101 9.09 11.47 -8.32
CA GLY A 101 9.55 10.68 -7.19
C GLY A 101 9.29 9.19 -7.36
N ILE A 102 9.52 8.43 -6.28
CA ILE A 102 9.26 7.00 -6.22
C ILE A 102 7.75 6.77 -6.04
N PRO A 103 7.07 6.06 -6.96
CA PRO A 103 5.67 5.73 -6.80
C PRO A 103 5.51 4.48 -5.91
N PHE A 104 5.47 4.65 -4.60
CA PHE A 104 5.32 3.52 -3.67
C PHE A 104 3.96 2.84 -3.81
N ASP A 105 3.92 1.52 -3.92
CA ASP A 105 2.65 0.79 -3.86
C ASP A 105 2.17 0.70 -2.40
N LEU A 106 1.46 1.74 -1.97
CA LEU A 106 0.87 1.82 -0.64
C LEU A 106 -0.30 0.85 -0.52
N VAL A 107 -0.41 0.21 0.65
CA VAL A 107 -1.41 -0.81 0.96
C VAL A 107 -2.25 -0.44 2.17
N GLY A 108 -2.21 0.81 2.63
CA GLY A 108 -3.12 1.32 3.64
C GLY A 108 -4.54 1.49 3.10
N PHE A 109 -5.51 1.47 3.99
CA PHE A 109 -6.93 1.59 3.64
C PHE A 109 -7.34 3.06 3.49
N GLY A 110 -7.89 3.40 2.33
CA GLY A 110 -8.55 4.67 2.08
C GLY A 110 -9.98 4.73 2.64
N TYR A 111 -10.65 5.86 2.43
CA TYR A 111 -12.04 6.03 2.85
C TYR A 111 -12.96 5.08 2.09
N ASP A 112 -12.77 4.97 0.77
CA ASP A 112 -13.60 4.12 -0.08
C ASP A 112 -13.35 2.64 0.24
N ASP A 113 -12.10 2.25 0.48
CA ASP A 113 -11.75 0.88 0.89
C ASP A 113 -12.46 0.45 2.18
N LEU A 114 -12.55 1.35 3.17
CA LEU A 114 -13.23 1.07 4.43
C LEU A 114 -14.74 0.92 4.22
N HIS A 115 -15.36 1.72 3.35
CA HIS A 115 -16.79 1.58 3.02
C HIS A 115 -17.07 0.25 2.30
N GLU A 116 -16.15 -0.18 1.46
CA GLU A 116 -16.28 -1.42 0.69
C GLU A 116 -15.71 -2.65 1.42
N MET A 117 -15.21 -2.50 2.65
CA MET A 117 -14.53 -3.57 3.42
C MET A 117 -15.34 -4.89 3.48
N TRP A 118 -16.67 -4.83 3.50
CA TRP A 118 -17.52 -6.03 3.56
C TRP A 118 -17.93 -6.60 2.21
N ASP A 119 -17.92 -5.78 1.16
CA ASP A 119 -18.40 -6.14 -0.18
C ASP A 119 -17.26 -6.41 -1.17
N GLY A 120 -16.11 -5.77 -0.97
CA GLY A 120 -14.94 -5.81 -1.86
C GLY A 120 -13.74 -6.59 -1.31
N TYR A 121 -13.72 -6.91 -0.02
CA TYR A 121 -12.57 -7.52 0.65
C TYR A 121 -12.87 -8.91 1.21
N ARG A 122 -11.81 -9.57 1.69
CA ARG A 122 -11.85 -10.90 2.29
C ARG A 122 -12.58 -10.87 3.63
N GLU A 123 -13.64 -11.67 3.75
CA GLU A 123 -14.45 -11.76 4.98
C GLU A 123 -13.61 -11.98 6.25
N GLY A 124 -12.53 -12.76 6.15
CA GLY A 124 -11.61 -12.99 7.27
C GLY A 124 -10.86 -11.74 7.72
N LEU A 125 -10.47 -10.86 6.80
CA LEU A 125 -9.85 -9.57 7.13
C LEU A 125 -10.88 -8.61 7.71
N SER A 126 -12.05 -8.57 7.07
CA SER A 126 -13.19 -7.76 7.47
C SER A 126 -13.50 -8.01 8.95
N VAL A 127 -13.69 -9.27 9.38
CA VAL A 127 -14.04 -9.58 10.80
C VAL A 127 -12.92 -9.27 11.79
N LEU A 128 -11.65 -9.24 11.35
CA LEU A 128 -10.54 -8.79 12.18
C LEU A 128 -10.60 -7.28 12.43
N ALA A 129 -10.99 -6.50 11.42
CA ALA A 129 -11.19 -5.06 11.55
C ALA A 129 -12.25 -4.70 12.60
N LEU A 130 -13.32 -5.50 12.70
CA LEU A 130 -14.39 -5.32 13.70
C LEU A 130 -13.91 -5.45 15.16
N LEU A 131 -12.78 -6.10 15.41
CA LEU A 131 -12.26 -6.24 16.77
C LEU A 131 -11.83 -4.89 17.34
N ALA A 132 -11.29 -4.01 16.50
CA ALA A 132 -10.69 -2.77 16.97
C ALA A 132 -11.68 -1.61 17.05
N GLN A 133 -11.35 -0.71 17.97
CA GLN A 133 -11.96 0.61 18.06
C GLN A 133 -11.45 1.49 16.92
N PRO A 134 -12.34 2.08 16.10
CA PRO A 134 -11.93 3.04 15.08
C PRO A 134 -11.34 4.31 15.74
N PRO A 135 -10.33 4.95 15.15
CA PRO A 135 -9.79 6.19 15.67
C PRO A 135 -10.79 7.35 15.48
N ASP A 136 -10.90 8.23 16.48
CA ASP A 136 -11.80 9.40 16.48
C ASP A 136 -11.58 10.34 15.27
N SER A 137 -10.39 10.31 14.66
CA SER A 137 -10.00 11.17 13.55
C SER A 137 -10.58 10.76 12.20
N PHE A 138 -11.05 9.53 12.04
CA PHE A 138 -11.44 9.00 10.73
C PHE A 138 -12.87 9.36 10.31
N PHE A 139 -13.78 9.55 11.28
CA PHE A 139 -15.17 9.87 11.01
C PHE A 139 -15.63 11.02 11.90
N GLY A 140 -16.21 12.07 11.29
CA GLY A 140 -16.84 13.16 12.04
C GLY A 140 -17.99 12.71 12.97
N GLU A 141 -18.47 11.47 12.78
CA GLU A 141 -19.32 10.72 13.71
C GLU A 141 -18.77 9.29 13.84
N PRO A 142 -18.26 8.86 15.01
CA PRO A 142 -17.53 7.59 15.21
C PRO A 142 -18.30 6.32 14.83
N ASP A 143 -19.64 6.37 14.78
CA ASP A 143 -20.48 5.17 14.83
C ASP A 143 -20.91 4.65 13.44
N GLY A 144 -20.82 5.46 12.39
CA GLY A 144 -21.49 5.17 11.11
C GLY A 144 -20.99 3.90 10.40
N ILE A 145 -19.68 3.76 10.22
CA ILE A 145 -19.11 2.67 9.42
C ILE A 145 -19.14 1.33 10.17
N ARG A 146 -18.90 1.38 11.49
CA ARG A 146 -18.85 0.19 12.33
C ARG A 146 -20.23 -0.46 12.44
N VAL A 147 -21.29 0.35 12.56
CA VAL A 147 -22.67 -0.15 12.55
C VAL A 147 -22.96 -0.88 11.23
N ALA A 148 -22.60 -0.28 10.08
CA ALA A 148 -22.77 -0.92 8.78
C ALA A 148 -22.00 -2.24 8.65
N TRP A 149 -20.77 -2.31 9.15
CA TRP A 149 -19.98 -3.54 9.17
C TRP A 149 -20.61 -4.61 10.08
N LEU A 150 -21.11 -4.24 11.27
CA LEU A 150 -21.79 -5.18 12.17
C LEU A 150 -23.08 -5.74 11.55
N GLU A 151 -23.87 -4.90 10.88
CA GLU A 151 -25.07 -5.31 10.13
C GLU A 151 -24.70 -6.29 9.01
N SER A 152 -23.65 -6.00 8.26
CA SER A 152 -23.17 -6.85 7.16
C SER A 152 -22.57 -8.17 7.68
N ALA A 153 -21.88 -8.14 8.83
CA ALA A 153 -21.37 -9.33 9.49
C ALA A 153 -22.47 -10.26 10.00
N ALA A 154 -23.62 -9.71 10.41
CA ALA A 154 -24.75 -10.47 10.93
C ALA A 154 -25.40 -11.41 9.90
N GLU A 155 -25.13 -11.22 8.60
CA GLU A 155 -25.55 -12.16 7.56
C GLU A 155 -24.85 -13.52 7.65
N ARG A 156 -23.67 -13.56 8.26
CA ARG A 156 -22.77 -14.73 8.28
C ARG A 156 -22.45 -15.19 9.68
N ILE A 157 -22.31 -14.27 10.63
CA ILE A 157 -21.94 -14.54 12.01
C ILE A 157 -23.18 -14.38 12.91
N PRO A 158 -23.46 -15.34 13.81
CA PRO A 158 -24.57 -15.22 14.74
C PRO A 158 -24.52 -13.91 15.54
N GLN A 159 -25.67 -13.25 15.66
CA GLN A 159 -25.78 -11.99 16.40
C GLN A 159 -25.24 -12.11 17.83
N GLU A 160 -25.48 -13.25 18.51
CA GLU A 160 -24.96 -13.47 19.87
C GLU A 160 -23.43 -13.48 19.93
N THR A 161 -22.75 -13.77 18.82
CA THR A 161 -21.28 -13.70 18.73
C THR A 161 -20.81 -12.27 18.53
N LEU A 162 -21.48 -11.50 17.67
CA LEU A 162 -21.15 -10.10 17.39
C LEU A 162 -21.38 -9.20 18.61
N GLU A 163 -22.45 -9.43 19.37
CA GLU A 163 -22.79 -8.69 20.60
C GLU A 163 -21.75 -8.84 21.72
N ARG A 164 -20.81 -9.80 21.60
CA ARG A 164 -19.71 -9.97 22.55
C ARG A 164 -18.57 -8.98 22.32
N ILE A 165 -18.48 -8.40 21.13
CA ILE A 165 -17.49 -7.38 20.83
C ILE A 165 -17.94 -6.10 21.55
N PRO A 166 -17.05 -5.38 22.25
CA PRO A 166 -17.40 -4.08 22.82
C PRO A 166 -18.02 -3.17 21.76
N GLN A 167 -19.03 -2.39 22.16
CA GLN A 167 -19.77 -1.50 21.26
C GLN A 167 -18.80 -0.59 20.49
N ASP A 168 -17.87 0.02 21.21
CA ASP A 168 -16.88 0.95 20.64
C ASP A 168 -15.68 0.23 20.03
N GLY A 169 -15.62 -1.11 20.08
CA GLY A 169 -14.44 -1.91 19.72
C GLY A 169 -13.40 -1.98 20.83
N ILE A 170 -12.34 -2.73 20.59
CA ILE A 170 -11.22 -2.92 21.51
C ILE A 170 -10.09 -1.95 21.11
N PRO A 171 -9.56 -1.12 22.03
CA PRO A 171 -8.37 -0.33 21.74
C PRO A 171 -7.23 -1.20 21.20
N ILE A 172 -6.53 -0.76 20.15
CA ILE A 172 -5.51 -1.58 19.48
C ILE A 172 -4.39 -1.99 20.44
N GLU A 173 -4.02 -1.15 21.41
CA GLU A 173 -3.03 -1.47 22.43
C GLU A 173 -3.52 -2.59 23.37
N ALA A 174 -4.79 -2.54 23.78
CA ALA A 174 -5.40 -3.56 24.62
C ALA A 174 -5.55 -4.89 23.87
N LEU A 175 -5.94 -4.84 22.59
CA LEU A 175 -5.99 -6.00 21.72
C LEU A 175 -4.60 -6.61 21.56
N THR A 176 -3.60 -5.80 21.21
CA THR A 176 -2.19 -6.21 21.04
C THR A 176 -1.65 -6.91 22.29
N GLU A 177 -1.91 -6.37 23.48
CA GLU A 177 -1.46 -6.99 24.74
C GLU A 177 -2.15 -8.34 24.98
N ALA A 178 -3.47 -8.43 24.72
CA ALA A 178 -4.24 -9.65 24.94
C ALA A 178 -3.80 -10.83 24.04
N VAL A 179 -3.25 -10.54 22.85
CA VAL A 179 -2.83 -11.56 21.88
C VAL A 179 -1.31 -11.69 21.71
N ARG A 180 -0.52 -10.96 22.50
CA ARG A 180 0.95 -10.95 22.43
C ARG A 180 1.53 -12.37 22.55
N GLU A 181 2.40 -12.76 21.61
CA GLU A 181 3.05 -14.08 21.56
C GLU A 181 2.06 -15.28 21.47
N THR A 182 0.90 -15.06 20.84
CA THR A 182 -0.11 -16.10 20.60
C THR A 182 -0.38 -16.32 19.11
N GLU A 183 -1.13 -17.37 18.78
CA GLU A 183 -1.58 -17.61 17.39
C GLU A 183 -2.47 -16.50 16.84
N TYR A 184 -3.14 -15.73 17.72
CA TYR A 184 -4.02 -14.62 17.36
C TYR A 184 -3.31 -13.26 17.34
N GLN A 185 -1.97 -13.19 17.50
CA GLN A 185 -1.25 -11.91 17.48
C GLN A 185 -1.50 -11.10 16.21
N TRP A 186 -1.75 -11.79 15.09
CA TRP A 186 -2.04 -11.17 13.81
C TRP A 186 -3.42 -10.53 13.74
N ALA A 187 -4.33 -10.86 14.66
CA ALA A 187 -5.62 -10.18 14.76
C ALA A 187 -5.44 -8.70 15.15
N ALA A 188 -4.54 -8.42 16.09
CA ALA A 188 -4.18 -7.06 16.46
C ALA A 188 -3.50 -6.31 15.31
N GLN A 189 -2.63 -6.99 14.55
CA GLN A 189 -1.93 -6.39 13.42
C GLN A 189 -2.86 -6.11 12.23
N ALA A 190 -3.83 -6.99 11.96
CA ALA A 190 -4.86 -6.76 10.95
C ALA A 190 -5.73 -5.55 11.32
N ALA A 191 -6.17 -5.48 12.57
CA ALA A 191 -6.90 -4.33 13.09
C ALA A 191 -6.08 -3.03 12.98
N ALA A 192 -4.81 -3.05 13.39
CA ALA A 192 -3.91 -1.91 13.28
C ALA A 192 -3.72 -1.47 11.83
N TRP A 193 -3.61 -2.41 10.89
CA TRP A 193 -3.49 -2.13 9.47
C TRP A 193 -4.72 -1.41 8.91
N VAL A 194 -5.91 -1.93 9.18
CA VAL A 194 -7.15 -1.30 8.68
C VAL A 194 -7.31 0.13 9.18
N TRP A 195 -6.79 0.44 10.36
CA TRP A 195 -6.89 1.77 10.97
C TRP A 195 -5.61 2.63 10.84
N SER A 196 -4.65 2.24 10.01
CA SER A 196 -3.37 2.95 9.81
C SER A 196 -2.56 3.20 11.09
N GLN A 197 -2.44 2.18 11.95
CA GLN A 197 -1.74 2.21 13.24
C GLN A 197 -0.65 1.13 13.38
N THR A 198 -0.07 0.69 12.27
CA THR A 198 0.96 -0.37 12.28
C THR A 198 2.35 0.16 12.61
N GLY A 199 2.57 1.47 12.43
CA GLY A 199 3.89 2.10 12.44
C GLY A 199 4.72 1.79 11.19
N ASN A 200 4.11 1.23 10.14
CA ASN A 200 4.77 0.90 8.87
C ASN A 200 4.28 1.84 7.77
N PHE A 201 5.24 2.44 7.05
CA PHE A 201 4.95 3.44 6.02
C PHE A 201 3.96 2.96 4.95
N PHE A 202 4.14 1.74 4.42
CA PHE A 202 3.31 1.22 3.34
C PHE A 202 1.88 0.92 3.79
N MET A 203 1.69 0.58 5.06
CA MET A 203 0.41 0.11 5.60
C MET A 203 -0.41 1.23 6.25
N ASP A 204 0.25 2.32 6.66
CA ASP A 204 -0.42 3.43 7.34
C ASP A 204 -0.80 4.59 6.41
N HIS A 205 -0.34 4.58 5.16
CA HIS A 205 -0.66 5.62 4.17
C HIS A 205 -1.48 5.06 3.01
N ASN A 206 -2.30 5.92 2.42
CA ASN A 206 -3.00 5.68 1.16
C ASN A 206 -2.94 6.97 0.31
N TYR A 207 -3.43 6.89 -0.94
CA TYR A 207 -3.42 8.03 -1.86
C TYR A 207 -4.66 8.94 -1.75
N GLU A 208 -5.69 8.55 -0.98
CA GLU A 208 -6.97 9.26 -0.85
C GLU A 208 -6.94 10.34 0.24
N ASP A 209 -6.25 10.06 1.35
CA ASP A 209 -6.23 10.93 2.54
C ASP A 209 -5.45 12.25 2.33
N GLY A 210 -4.71 12.36 1.23
CA GLY A 210 -3.93 13.54 0.85
C GLY A 210 -2.74 13.83 1.78
N SER A 211 -2.45 12.95 2.74
CA SER A 211 -1.30 13.06 3.64
C SER A 211 0.02 12.72 2.95
N TYR A 212 -0.05 11.84 1.94
CA TYR A 212 1.05 11.48 1.08
C TYR A 212 0.70 11.81 -0.37
N ASP A 213 1.52 12.65 -1.01
CA ASP A 213 1.30 13.08 -2.40
C ASP A 213 1.79 12.06 -3.43
N GLY A 214 2.35 10.93 -3.00
CA GLY A 214 2.60 9.79 -3.85
C GLY A 214 3.92 9.77 -4.62
N PHE A 215 4.58 10.93 -4.72
CA PHE A 215 5.63 11.16 -5.71
C PHE A 215 6.64 12.23 -5.28
N SER A 216 6.76 12.57 -3.99
CA SER A 216 7.73 13.56 -3.52
C SER A 216 9.10 12.97 -3.15
N ASP A 217 9.16 11.66 -2.91
CA ASP A 217 10.39 11.00 -2.49
C ASP A 217 11.37 10.80 -3.65
N PRO A 218 12.60 11.32 -3.57
CA PRO A 218 13.56 11.19 -4.65
C PRO A 218 14.11 9.76 -4.76
N TRP A 219 14.64 9.43 -5.93
CA TRP A 219 15.29 8.14 -6.21
C TRP A 219 16.68 8.01 -5.56
N GLU A 220 16.78 8.23 -4.25
CA GLU A 220 18.02 8.14 -3.48
C GLU A 220 18.22 6.73 -2.90
N GLU A 221 19.48 6.31 -2.76
CA GLU A 221 19.82 4.96 -2.29
C GLU A 221 19.34 4.71 -0.86
N GLU A 222 19.39 5.74 0.00
CA GLU A 222 18.91 5.68 1.39
C GLU A 222 17.41 5.42 1.44
N ILE A 223 16.60 6.19 0.70
CA ILE A 223 15.15 6.02 0.63
C ILE A 223 14.78 4.65 0.06
N ILE A 224 15.44 4.21 -1.01
CA ILE A 224 15.18 2.87 -1.58
C ILE A 224 15.50 1.78 -0.55
N LYS A 225 16.59 1.93 0.20
CA LYS A 225 16.97 0.97 1.23
C LYS A 225 15.95 0.95 2.37
N GLU A 226 15.55 2.10 2.88
CA GLU A 226 14.53 2.23 3.94
C GLU A 226 13.18 1.65 3.48
N GLY A 227 12.71 2.04 2.30
CA GLY A 227 11.49 1.49 1.69
C GLY A 227 11.58 -0.03 1.50
N THR A 228 12.76 -0.56 1.12
CA THR A 228 12.95 -2.01 1.02
C THR A 228 12.84 -2.71 2.38
N GLU A 229 13.38 -2.11 3.44
CA GLU A 229 13.29 -2.66 4.80
C GLU A 229 11.86 -2.60 5.34
N GLU A 230 11.15 -1.49 5.13
CA GLU A 230 9.75 -1.32 5.51
C GLU A 230 8.81 -2.24 4.73
N TRP A 231 9.01 -2.39 3.41
CA TRP A 231 8.20 -3.31 2.60
C TRP A 231 8.35 -4.76 3.03
N ARG A 232 9.57 -5.20 3.40
CA ARG A 232 9.77 -6.57 3.90
C ARG A 232 8.99 -6.84 5.19
N LYS A 233 8.88 -5.83 6.07
CA LYS A 233 8.05 -5.92 7.28
C LYS A 233 6.57 -5.99 6.91
N ALA A 234 6.12 -5.09 6.03
CA ALA A 234 4.74 -5.03 5.56
C ALA A 234 4.31 -6.36 4.92
N SER A 235 5.09 -6.87 3.96
CA SER A 235 4.82 -8.13 3.26
C SER A 235 4.73 -9.32 4.22
N ALA A 236 5.63 -9.42 5.21
CA ALA A 236 5.55 -10.50 6.21
C ALA A 236 4.30 -10.41 7.09
N LEU A 237 3.86 -9.19 7.43
CA LEU A 237 2.63 -8.95 8.17
C LEU A 237 1.41 -9.31 7.31
N ILE A 238 1.36 -8.85 6.06
CA ILE A 238 0.29 -9.14 5.10
C ILE A 238 0.13 -10.65 4.90
N ASP A 239 1.23 -11.39 4.70
CA ASP A 239 1.19 -12.85 4.55
C ASP A 239 0.61 -13.54 5.80
N SER A 240 0.97 -13.04 6.98
CA SER A 240 0.52 -13.60 8.26
C SER A 240 -0.96 -13.30 8.51
N VAL A 241 -1.40 -12.07 8.24
CA VAL A 241 -2.82 -11.68 8.31
C VAL A 241 -3.65 -12.42 7.28
N THR A 242 -3.15 -12.55 6.04
CA THR A 242 -3.79 -13.32 4.96
C THR A 242 -3.99 -14.78 5.35
N SER A 243 -3.02 -15.36 6.05
CA SER A 243 -3.10 -16.73 6.56
C SER A 243 -4.12 -16.86 7.70
N LEU A 244 -4.17 -15.90 8.63
CA LEU A 244 -5.18 -15.87 9.69
C LEU A 244 -6.59 -15.65 9.12
N ALA A 245 -6.76 -14.76 8.16
CA ALA A 245 -8.02 -14.52 7.46
C ALA A 245 -8.50 -15.78 6.74
N ALA A 246 -7.61 -16.48 6.02
CA ALA A 246 -7.93 -17.76 5.40
C ALA A 246 -8.36 -18.82 6.43
N TRP A 247 -7.67 -18.86 7.57
CA TRP A 247 -8.09 -19.72 8.67
C TRP A 247 -9.49 -19.32 9.16
N LEU A 248 -9.80 -18.05 9.38
CA LEU A 248 -11.15 -17.64 9.79
C LEU A 248 -12.21 -18.09 8.77
N GLU A 249 -11.98 -17.86 7.48
CA GLU A 249 -12.94 -18.12 6.39
C GLU A 249 -13.36 -19.58 6.22
N ASP A 250 -12.52 -20.56 6.57
CA ASP A 250 -12.88 -21.99 6.50
C ASP A 250 -14.10 -22.36 7.36
N ASP A 251 -14.32 -21.63 8.47
CA ASP A 251 -15.50 -21.74 9.34
C ASP A 251 -15.68 -20.42 10.09
N LEU A 252 -16.09 -19.39 9.35
CA LEU A 252 -16.13 -18.01 9.85
C LEU A 252 -16.89 -17.88 11.18
N PRO A 253 -18.10 -18.44 11.36
CA PRO A 253 -18.81 -18.31 12.63
C PRO A 253 -18.10 -19.02 13.79
N GLY A 254 -17.66 -20.27 13.57
CA GLY A 254 -17.06 -21.09 14.61
C GLY A 254 -15.68 -20.59 15.04
N ARG A 255 -14.81 -20.30 14.07
CA ARG A 255 -13.43 -19.83 14.31
C ARG A 255 -13.39 -18.41 14.85
N PHE A 256 -14.30 -17.54 14.40
CA PHE A 256 -14.42 -16.20 14.99
C PHE A 256 -14.89 -16.25 16.45
N ALA A 257 -15.91 -17.07 16.76
CA ALA A 257 -16.35 -17.28 18.14
C ALA A 257 -15.23 -17.87 19.03
N GLN A 258 -14.47 -18.85 18.52
CA GLN A 258 -13.31 -19.42 19.19
C GLN A 258 -12.23 -18.36 19.48
N MET A 259 -11.96 -17.49 18.53
CA MET A 259 -11.01 -16.40 18.72
C MET A 259 -11.49 -15.40 19.77
N LEU A 260 -12.78 -15.04 19.78
CA LEU A 260 -13.35 -14.18 20.82
C LEU A 260 -13.31 -14.83 22.21
N ASP A 261 -13.52 -16.15 22.31
CA ASP A 261 -13.36 -16.91 23.56
C ASP A 261 -11.93 -16.81 24.11
N PHE A 262 -10.95 -16.67 23.22
CA PHE A 262 -9.56 -16.49 23.61
C PHE A 262 -9.24 -15.04 24.02
N ILE A 263 -9.65 -14.07 23.20
CA ILE A 263 -9.25 -12.66 23.34
C ILE A 263 -9.94 -11.99 24.53
N LEU A 264 -11.27 -12.10 24.62
CA LEU A 264 -12.05 -11.29 25.56
C LEU A 264 -11.65 -11.50 27.04
N PRO A 265 -11.38 -12.72 27.52
CA PRO A 265 -10.92 -12.93 28.90
C PRO A 265 -9.51 -12.39 29.21
N ARG A 266 -8.74 -12.02 28.20
CA ARG A 266 -7.35 -11.51 28.32
C ARG A 266 -7.25 -10.00 28.18
N LEU A 267 -8.34 -9.34 27.84
CA LEU A 267 -8.35 -7.88 27.78
C LEU A 267 -7.98 -7.31 29.15
N PRO A 268 -7.12 -6.27 29.20
CA PRO A 268 -6.83 -5.59 30.44
C PRO A 268 -8.13 -5.02 31.03
N GLU A 269 -8.22 -4.98 32.36
CA GLU A 269 -9.36 -4.30 33.00
C GLU A 269 -9.40 -2.85 32.50
N PRO A 270 -10.59 -2.31 32.17
CA PRO A 270 -10.71 -0.94 31.73
C PRO A 270 -10.13 -0.05 32.82
N THR A 271 -9.02 0.61 32.49
CA THR A 271 -8.42 1.55 33.43
C THR A 271 -9.42 2.67 33.57
N THR A 272 -10.16 2.72 34.69
CA THR A 272 -10.98 3.89 35.03
C THR A 272 -10.05 5.09 34.98
N ARG A 273 -10.10 5.86 33.90
CA ARG A 273 -9.49 7.18 33.85
C ARG A 273 -10.12 7.92 35.00
N GLN A 274 -9.32 8.20 36.04
CA GLN A 274 -9.69 9.22 36.99
C GLN A 274 -9.85 10.49 36.15
N GLU A 275 -11.09 10.95 36.01
CA GLU A 275 -11.38 12.30 35.58
C GLU A 275 -10.66 13.21 36.58
N GLU A 276 -9.43 13.61 36.25
CA GLU A 276 -8.83 14.79 36.85
C GLU A 276 -9.73 15.95 36.42
N ASN A 277 -10.64 16.28 37.33
CA ASN A 277 -11.33 17.55 37.37
C ASN A 277 -10.26 18.65 37.41
N ASP A 278 -9.84 19.12 36.24
CA ASP A 278 -9.28 20.46 36.10
C ASP A 278 -10.46 21.46 36.10
N ASP A 279 -11.11 21.52 37.26
CA ASP A 279 -11.86 22.68 37.73
C ASP A 279 -10.84 23.57 38.47
N ASP A 280 -9.99 24.27 37.73
CA ASP A 280 -9.25 25.44 38.24
C ASP A 280 -8.55 26.21 37.10
N CYS A 281 -9.26 27.15 36.47
CA CYS A 281 -8.85 28.56 36.26
C CYS A 281 -9.85 29.36 35.40
#